data_AF-A0A534U5X0-F1
#
_entry.id   AF-A0A534U5X0-F1
#
_cell.length_a   1.000
_cell.length_b   1.000
_cell.length_c   1.000
_cell.angle_alpha   90.00
_cell.angle_beta   90.00
_cell.angle_gamma   90.00
#
_symmetry.space_group_name_H-M   'P 1'
#
loop_
_entity.id
_entity.type
_entity.pdbx_description
1 polymer ?
#
loop_
_entity_poly.entity_id
_entity_poly.type
_entity_poly.pdbx_seq_one_letter_code
_entity_poly.pdbx_strand_id
1 'polypeptide(L)' 'MISYFNLPLAQRKTQQIAAQFNAAEEIWRSLELKRLRRRELCPDLSAEIQIQLDLLDFAMAQSPKDCIGFVVEP' A
#
# COMPACT_ATOMS: atom_id res chain seq x y z
N MET A 1 12.08 -9.62 0.85
CA MET A 1 11.24 -10.35 -0.12
C MET A 1 10.89 -11.69 0.50
N ILE A 2 9.63 -11.93 0.89
CA ILE A 2 9.22 -13.23 1.43
C ILE A 2 9.11 -14.18 0.24
N SER A 3 9.90 -15.27 0.25
CA SER A 3 9.88 -16.23 -0.86
C SER A 3 8.99 -17.43 -0.54
N TYR A 4 8.04 -17.70 -1.44
CA TYR A 4 7.06 -18.78 -1.33
C TYR A 4 7.42 -20.01 -2.17
N PHE A 5 8.71 -20.25 -2.43
CA PHE A 5 9.15 -21.38 -3.27
C PHE A 5 8.65 -22.75 -2.77
N ASN A 6 8.35 -22.87 -1.48
CA ASN A 6 7.86 -24.12 -0.89
C ASN A 6 6.37 -24.38 -1.15
N LEU A 7 5.63 -23.44 -1.74
CA LEU A 7 4.19 -23.61 -2.01
C LEU A 7 3.92 -24.00 -3.47
N PRO A 8 2.86 -24.79 -3.74
CA PRO A 8 2.33 -25.02 -5.08
C PRO A 8 2.05 -23.70 -5.81
N LEU A 9 2.25 -23.66 -7.13
CA LEU A 9 2.18 -22.44 -7.95
C LEU A 9 0.87 -21.65 -7.76
N ALA A 10 -0.26 -22.35 -7.62
CA ALA A 10 -1.57 -21.75 -7.36
C ALA A 10 -1.61 -21.00 -6.02
N GLN A 11 -0.97 -21.53 -4.97
CA GLN A 11 -0.93 -20.92 -3.65
C GLN A 11 0.09 -19.76 -3.56
N ARG A 12 1.15 -19.78 -4.39
CA ARG A 12 2.13 -18.68 -4.45
C ARG A 12 1.47 -17.36 -4.85
N LYS A 13 0.58 -17.38 -5.86
CA LYS A 13 -0.14 -16.17 -6.30
C LYS A 13 -1.03 -15.61 -5.19
N THR A 14 -1.78 -16.48 -4.51
CA THR A 14 -2.63 -16.08 -3.38
C THR A 14 -1.81 -15.46 -2.25
N GLN A 15 -0.68 -16.09 -1.89
CA GLN A 15 0.20 -15.56 -0.83
C GLN A 15 0.86 -14.24 -1.22
N GLN A 16 1.26 -14.08 -2.50
CA GLN A 16 1.80 -12.82 -2.99
C GLN A 16 0.77 -11.68 -2.91
N ILE A 17 -0.49 -11.95 -3.29
CA ILE A 17 -1.58 -10.97 -3.18
C ILE A 17 -1.83 -10.64 -1.71
N ALA A 18 -1.89 -11.64 -0.82
CA ALA A 18 -2.07 -11.43 0.61
C ALA A 18 -0.93 -10.60 1.21
N ALA A 19 0.32 -10.86 0.83
CA ALA A 19 1.48 -10.09 1.28
C ALA A 19 1.42 -8.64 0.81
N GLN A 20 1.05 -8.40 -0.45
CA GLN A 20 0.86 -7.05 -0.99
C GLN A 20 -0.26 -6.29 -0.26
N PHE A 21 -1.38 -6.97 0.00
CA PHE A 21 -2.49 -6.39 0.76
C PHE A 21 -2.08 -6.05 2.19
N ASN A 22 -1.41 -6.97 2.89
CA ASN A 22 -0.96 -6.75 4.26
C ASN A 22 0.05 -5.58 4.36
N ALA A 23 0.96 -5.47 3.40
CA ALA A 23 1.89 -4.35 3.32
C ALA A 23 1.17 -3.02 3.06
N ALA A 24 0.17 -3.00 2.16
CA ALA A 24 -0.67 -1.83 1.94
C ALA A 24 -1.47 -1.44 3.18
N GLU A 25 -2.06 -2.40 3.89
CA GLU A 25 -2.78 -2.17 5.15
C GLU A 25 -1.86 -1.59 6.23
N GLU A 26 -0.64 -2.08 6.36
CA GLU A 26 0.34 -1.57 7.31
C GLU A 26 0.69 -0.10 7.02
N ILE A 27 0.94 0.23 5.76
CA ILE A 27 1.15 1.63 5.33
C ILE A 27 -0.10 2.46 5.65
N TRP A 28 -1.28 1.97 5.29
CA TRP A 28 -2.52 2.69 5.52
C TRP A 28 -2.75 2.97 7.01
N ARG A 29 -2.49 2.00 7.90
CA ARG A 29 -2.58 2.18 9.36
C ARG A 29 -1.54 3.14 9.90
N SER A 30 -0.30 3.09 9.40
CA SER A 30 0.77 4.01 9.85
C SER A 30 0.42 5.49 9.61
N LEU A 31 -0.42 5.79 8.61
CA LEU A 31 -0.86 7.14 8.26
C LEU A 31 -2.11 7.61 9.03
N GLU A 32 -2.71 6.76 9.87
CA GLU A 32 -3.97 7.07 10.58
C GLU A 32 -3.89 8.36 11.40
N LEU A 33 -2.83 8.53 12.19
CA LEU A 33 -2.64 9.72 13.01
C LEU A 33 -2.55 11.00 12.16
N LYS A 34 -1.93 10.91 10.98
CA LYS A 34 -1.81 12.04 10.05
C LYS A 34 -3.19 12.43 9.49
N ARG A 35 -4.02 11.45 9.13
CA ARG A 35 -5.40 11.68 8.66
C ARG A 35 -6.26 12.30 9.76
N LEU A 36 -6.17 11.80 10.99
CA LEU A 36 -6.92 12.35 12.14
C LEU A 36 -6.53 13.80 12.41
N ARG A 37 -5.23 14.11 12.50
CA ARG A 37 -4.76 15.49 12.69
C ARG A 37 -5.21 16.43 11.57
N ARG A 38 -5.23 15.97 10.32
CA ARG A 38 -5.73 16.77 9.19
C ARG A 38 -7.21 17.13 9.38
N ARG A 39 -8.03 16.17 9.81
CA ARG A 39 -9.46 16.40 10.05
C ARG A 39 -9.69 17.39 11.19
N GLU A 40 -8.87 17.31 12.24
CA GLU A 40 -8.92 18.25 13.38
C GLU A 40 -8.47 19.66 13.00
N LEU A 41 -7.39 19.79 12.23
CA LEU A 41 -6.79 21.09 11.89
C LEU A 41 -7.45 21.78 10.69
N CYS A 42 -8.12 21.02 9.82
CA CYS A 42 -8.73 21.54 8.60
C CYS A 42 -10.18 21.03 8.46
N PRO A 43 -11.07 21.37 9.41
CA PRO A 43 -12.46 20.89 9.41
C PRO A 43 -13.27 21.40 8.21
N ASP A 44 -12.88 22.53 7.63
CA ASP A 44 -13.58 23.17 6.51
C ASP A 44 -13.30 22.50 5.16
N LEU A 45 -12.32 21.59 5.09
CA LEU A 45 -12.05 20.85 3.85
C LEU A 45 -13.18 19.87 3.57
N SER A 46 -13.65 19.88 2.32
CA SER A 46 -14.63 18.90 1.86
C SER A 46 -14.12 17.47 2.04
N ALA A 47 -15.05 16.54 2.27
CA ALA A 47 -14.72 15.12 2.40
C ALA A 47 -13.95 14.59 1.18
N GLU A 48 -14.27 15.07 -0.02
CA GLU A 48 -13.58 14.69 -1.26
C GLU A 48 -12.10 15.10 -1.25
N ILE A 49 -11.80 16.34 -0.83
CA ILE A 49 -10.41 16.81 -0.75
C ILE A 49 -9.65 16.04 0.34
N GLN A 50 -10.28 15.76 1.48
CA GLN A 50 -9.66 14.96 2.53
C GLN A 50 -9.29 13.57 2.01
N ILE A 51 -10.18 12.91 1.27
CA ILE A 51 -9.92 11.60 0.65
C ILE A 51 -8.75 11.69 -0.35
N GLN A 52 -8.73 12.70 -1.22
CA GLN A 52 -7.64 12.88 -2.18
C GLN A 52 -6.28 13.07 -1.49
N LEU A 53 -6.23 13.85 -0.41
CA LEU A 53 -5.01 14.04 0.38
C LEU A 53 -4.59 12.74 1.11
N ASP A 54 -5.55 11.96 1.62
CA ASP A 54 -5.28 10.67 2.24
C ASP A 54 -4.68 9.67 1.23
N LEU A 55 -5.22 9.64 0.00
CA LEU A 55 -4.72 8.82 -1.10
C LEU A 55 -3.34 9.28 -1.58
N LEU A 56 -3.09 10.59 -1.64
CA LEU A 56 -1.79 11.13 -2.01
C LEU A 56 -0.71 10.72 -1.00
N ASP A 57 -0.99 10.86 0.30
CA ASP A 57 -0.08 10.42 1.35
C ASP A 57 0.21 8.92 1.27
N PHE A 58 -0.83 8.12 1.01
CA PHE A 58 -0.69 6.69 0.82
C PHE A 58 0.18 6.35 -0.40
N ALA A 59 -0.02 7.03 -1.53
CA ALA A 59 0.79 6.85 -2.73
C ALA A 59 2.27 7.23 -2.51
N MET A 60 2.52 8.31 -1.75
CA MET A 60 3.87 8.73 -1.39
C MET A 60 4.56 7.80 -0.38
N ALA A 61 3.79 7.15 0.50
CA ALA A 61 4.30 6.22 1.50
C ALA A 61 4.52 4.80 0.96
N GLN A 62 3.85 4.43 -0.13
CA GLN A 62 4.21 3.23 -0.87
C GLN A 62 5.66 3.37 -1.35
N SER A 63 6.50 2.39 -1.02
CA SER A 63 7.84 2.31 -1.61
C SER A 63 7.72 2.39 -3.13
N PRO A 64 8.62 3.11 -3.82
CA PRO A 64 8.72 3.01 -5.26
C PRO A 64 8.72 1.52 -5.61
N LYS A 65 7.82 1.10 -6.50
CA LYS A 65 7.93 -0.23 -7.10
C LYS A 65 9.15 -0.16 -8.01
N ASP A 66 10.34 -0.08 -7.43
CA ASP A 66 11.59 -0.05 -8.16
C ASP A 66 11.56 -1.22 -9.13
N CYS A 67 11.57 -0.86 -10.41
CA CYS A 67 11.92 -1.65 -11.57
C CYS A 67 12.04 -3.15 -11.29
N ILE A 68 10.91 -3.85 -11.15
CA ILE A 68 10.92 -5.31 -11.25
C ILE A 68 11.17 -5.59 -12.73
N GLY A 69 12.44 -5.63 -13.12
CA GLY A 69 12.86 -6.22 -14.38
C GLY A 69 12.25 -7.61 -14.42
N PHE A 70 11.28 -7.81 -15.31
CA PHE A 70 10.82 -9.14 -15.65
C PHE A 70 12.07 -9.89 -16.11
N VAL A 71 12.53 -10.86 -15.33
CA VAL A 71 13.43 -11.88 -15.88
C VAL A 71 12.56 -12.65 -16.87
N VAL A 72 12.71 -12.30 -18.14
CA VAL A 72 12.23 -13.12 -19.24
C VAL A 72 13.11 -14.36 -19.20
N GLU A 73 12.58 -15.47 -18.68
CA GLU A 73 13.25 -16.77 -18.85
C GLU A 73 13.36 -17.07 -20.35
N PRO A 74 14.50 -17.59 -20.84
CA PRO A 74 14.72 -17.91 -22.25
C PRO A 74 13.85 -19.09 -22.74
#